data_AF-A0A6N7TU04-F1
#
_entry.id   AF-A0A6N7TU04-F1
#
_cell.length_a   1.000
_cell.length_b   1.000
_cell.length_c   1.000
_cell.angle_alpha   90.00
_cell.angle_beta   90.00
_cell.angle_gamma   90.00
#
_symmetry.space_group_name_H-M   'P 1'
#
loop_
_entity.id
_entity.type
_entity.pdbx_description
1 polymer ?
#
loop_
_entity_poly.entity_id
_entity_poly.type
_entity_poly.pdbx_seq_one_letter_code
_entity_poly.pdbx_strand_id
1 'polypeptide(L)'
;MPIIDIINLIINSITAIATVVAIPATIVYSARQTRRTFAKDDERRSYDLYQTMFKQASRVDVWESKTVKDKDQKDGTDEHLIITNHSEGTIRQVSILVHWDLLKNSHLRPISLKNNTINYYGVPGFGYHHAWRTLPTADWVISMDPDKRFVWSLPTICPKDIFESPRFLDKGDPQGRCRLAAVAIKFTDVYGNIWERLFESEYLPKDHTADLHLLYSPDNRLTDFCQPKSIIAE
;
A
#
# COMPACT_ATOMS: atom_id res chain seq x y z
N MET A 1 20.92 39.73 70.78
CA MET A 1 20.04 39.55 69.62
C MET A 1 18.86 38.71 70.06
N PRO A 2 17.60 39.16 69.93
CA PRO A 2 16.44 38.39 70.37
C PRO A 2 16.30 37.12 69.50
N ILE A 3 15.91 36.00 70.12
CA ILE A 3 15.77 34.67 69.51
C ILE A 3 14.92 34.70 68.22
N ILE A 4 13.95 35.62 68.16
CA ILE A 4 13.06 35.86 67.02
C ILE A 4 13.85 36.29 65.77
N ASP A 5 14.89 37.11 65.91
CA ASP A 5 15.70 37.57 64.77
C ASP A 5 16.57 36.45 64.18
N ILE A 6 17.03 35.53 65.03
CA ILE A 6 17.80 34.34 64.61
C ILE A 6 16.89 33.38 63.83
N ILE A 7 15.67 33.17 64.30
CA ILE A 7 14.68 32.32 63.62
C ILE A 7 14.32 32.92 62.26
N ASN A 8 14.08 34.22 62.17
CA ASN A 8 13.78 34.90 60.91
C ASN A 8 14.96 34.83 59.92
N LEU A 9 16.21 34.95 60.39
CA LEU A 9 17.40 34.81 59.56
C LEU A 9 17.53 33.40 58.96
N ILE A 10 17.26 32.37 59.76
CA ILE A 10 17.32 30.96 59.31
C ILE A 10 16.22 30.69 58.28
N ILE A 11 14.99 31.13 58.54
CA ILE A 11 13.86 30.95 57.61
C ILE A 11 14.15 31.63 56.27
N ASN A 12 14.66 32.87 56.28
CA ASN A 12 15.02 33.62 55.07
C ASN A 12 16.18 32.97 54.30
N SER A 13 17.13 32.36 55.01
CA SER A 13 18.26 31.65 54.39
C SER A 13 17.79 30.36 53.71
N ILE A 14 16.89 29.61 54.35
CA ILE A 14 16.32 28.38 53.79
C ILE A 14 15.47 28.68 52.56
N THR A 15 14.64 29.73 52.60
CA THR A 15 13.83 30.14 51.43
C THR A 15 14.71 30.63 50.29
N ALA A 16 15.79 31.36 50.55
CA ALA A 16 16.75 31.78 49.53
C ALA A 16 17.43 30.56 48.87
N ILE A 17 17.91 29.59 49.64
CA ILE A 17 18.54 28.37 49.12
C ILE A 17 17.53 27.53 48.32
N ALA A 18 16.31 27.37 48.82
CA ALA A 18 15.25 26.66 48.10
C ALA A 18 14.93 27.31 46.75
N THR A 19 14.92 28.64 46.69
CA THR A 19 14.67 29.39 45.45
C THR A 19 15.82 29.22 44.45
N VAL A 20 17.08 29.26 44.92
CA VAL A 20 18.27 29.06 44.09
C VAL A 20 18.33 27.65 43.49
N VAL A 21 17.85 26.63 44.19
CA VAL A 21 17.80 25.24 43.67
C VAL A 21 16.58 24.99 42.78
N ALA A 22 15.44 25.61 43.10
CA ALA A 22 14.21 25.44 42.34
C ALA A 22 14.31 26.02 40.92
N ILE A 23 15.03 27.13 40.72
CA ILE A 23 15.16 27.78 39.41
C ILE A 23 15.86 26.85 38.38
N PRO A 24 17.07 26.32 38.62
CA PRO A 24 17.72 25.37 37.71
C PRO A 24 16.91 24.09 37.50
N ALA A 25 16.31 23.54 38.55
CA ALA A 25 15.49 22.33 38.45
C ALA A 25 14.27 22.55 37.54
N THR A 26 13.63 23.71 37.63
CA THR A 26 12.48 24.09 36.79
C THR A 26 12.90 24.29 35.33
N ILE A 27 14.07 24.89 35.08
CA ILE A 27 14.62 25.06 33.72
C ILE A 27 14.96 23.69 33.08
N VAL A 28 15.57 22.77 33.85
CA VAL A 28 15.87 21.42 33.36
C VAL A 28 14.59 20.62 33.11
N TYR A 29 13.62 20.72 34.01
CA TYR A 29 12.34 20.06 33.88
C TYR A 29 11.56 20.59 32.68
N SER A 30 11.48 21.92 32.51
CA SER A 30 10.82 22.53 31.35
C SER A 30 11.52 22.16 30.05
N ALA A 31 12.86 22.20 29.99
CA ALA A 31 13.61 21.77 28.80
C ALA A 31 13.34 20.29 28.45
N ARG A 32 13.26 19.40 29.46
CA ARG A 32 12.89 17.99 29.26
C ARG A 32 11.44 17.84 28.79
N GLN A 33 10.52 18.61 29.37
CA GLN A 33 9.10 18.57 29.00
C GLN A 33 8.92 19.08 27.56
N THR A 34 9.54 20.19 27.20
CA THR A 34 9.52 20.75 25.84
C THR A 34 10.10 19.77 24.83
N ARG A 35 11.24 19.12 25.12
CA ARG A 35 11.80 18.06 24.26
C ARG A 35 10.83 16.89 24.07
N ARG A 36 10.16 16.44 25.13
CA ARG A 36 9.14 15.38 25.04
C ARG A 36 7.93 15.81 24.22
N THR A 37 7.48 17.06 24.35
CA THR A 37 6.38 17.60 23.56
C THR A 37 6.75 17.65 22.08
N PHE A 38 7.93 18.18 21.73
CA PHE A 38 8.39 18.21 20.35
C PHE A 38 8.53 16.80 19.75
N ALA A 39 9.08 15.85 20.49
CA ALA A 39 9.18 14.47 20.02
C ALA A 39 7.80 13.86 19.72
N LYS A 40 6.80 14.11 20.57
CA LYS A 40 5.41 13.67 20.33
C LYS A 40 4.75 14.37 19.14
N ASP A 41 5.01 15.67 18.97
CA ASP A 41 4.47 16.43 17.85
C ASP A 41 5.08 15.97 16.51
N ASP A 42 6.37 15.64 16.49
CA ASP A 42 7.04 15.11 15.30
C ASP A 42 6.57 13.69 14.95
N GLU A 43 6.36 12.82 15.95
CA GLU A 43 5.76 11.50 15.77
C GLU A 43 4.35 11.63 15.18
N ARG A 44 3.52 12.52 15.73
CA ARG A 44 2.16 12.78 15.23
C ARG A 44 2.16 13.29 13.79
N ARG A 45 3.06 14.22 13.46
CA ARG A 45 3.19 14.72 12.08
C ARG A 45 3.60 13.63 11.10
N SER A 46 4.49 12.74 11.51
CA SER A 46 4.95 11.61 10.69
C SER A 46 3.81 10.62 10.45
N TYR A 47 3.01 10.34 11.49
CA TYR A 47 1.82 9.52 11.37
C TYR A 47 0.73 10.16 10.50
N ASP A 48 0.46 11.45 10.66
CA ASP A 48 -0.53 12.18 9.84
C ASP A 48 -0.12 12.21 8.36
N LEU A 49 1.18 12.37 8.09
CA LEU A 49 1.75 12.25 6.75
C LEU A 49 1.56 10.84 6.19
N TYR A 50 1.91 9.81 6.97
CA TYR A 50 1.72 8.42 6.59
C TYR A 50 0.26 8.14 6.22
N GLN A 51 -0.69 8.55 7.06
CA GLN A 51 -2.13 8.37 6.82
C GLN A 51 -2.61 9.06 5.53
N THR A 52 -2.07 10.25 5.25
CA THR A 52 -2.38 10.98 4.02
C THR A 52 -1.90 10.21 2.79
N MET A 53 -0.67 9.72 2.82
CA MET A 53 -0.08 8.95 1.71
C MET A 53 -0.75 7.59 1.55
N PHE A 54 -1.00 6.90 2.66
CA PHE A 54 -1.75 5.64 2.70
C PHE A 54 -3.12 5.80 2.06
N LYS A 55 -3.85 6.87 2.37
CA LYS A 55 -5.16 7.16 1.75
C LYS A 55 -5.08 7.41 0.24
N GLN A 56 -3.99 7.98 -0.27
CA GLN A 56 -3.82 8.16 -1.71
C GLN A 56 -3.47 6.84 -2.39
N ALA A 57 -2.55 6.07 -1.81
CA ALA A 57 -2.22 4.73 -2.28
C ALA A 57 -3.42 3.77 -2.17
N SER A 58 -4.32 3.97 -1.22
CA SER A 58 -5.53 3.16 -1.07
C SER A 58 -6.54 3.34 -2.22
N ARG A 59 -6.37 4.37 -3.06
CA ARG A 59 -7.19 4.63 -4.25
C ARG A 59 -6.66 3.97 -5.51
N VAL A 60 -5.53 3.27 -5.41
CA VAL A 60 -5.04 2.39 -6.46
C VAL A 60 -5.53 0.99 -6.12
N ASP A 61 -6.34 0.40 -6.99
CA ASP A 61 -6.94 -0.90 -6.75
C ASP A 61 -6.86 -1.81 -7.97
N VAL A 62 -6.97 -3.11 -7.75
CA VAL A 62 -7.07 -4.10 -8.82
C VAL A 62 -8.22 -5.03 -8.51
N TRP A 63 -9.05 -5.28 -9.51
CA TRP A 63 -10.22 -6.12 -9.35
C TRP A 63 -10.57 -6.84 -10.65
N GLU A 64 -11.42 -7.85 -10.52
CA GLU A 64 -11.76 -8.78 -11.60
C GLU A 64 -13.17 -8.50 -12.11
N SER A 65 -13.31 -8.45 -13.43
CA SER A 65 -14.61 -8.33 -14.10
C SER A 65 -14.82 -9.46 -15.09
N LYS A 66 -16.08 -9.71 -15.41
CA LYS A 66 -16.47 -10.56 -16.53
C LYS A 66 -17.44 -9.86 -17.46
N THR A 67 -17.34 -10.13 -18.76
CA THR A 67 -18.35 -9.78 -19.76
C THR A 67 -19.35 -10.93 -19.95
N VAL A 68 -20.54 -10.63 -20.45
CA VAL A 68 -21.51 -11.67 -20.85
C VAL A 68 -20.86 -12.57 -21.88
N LYS A 69 -20.79 -13.88 -21.60
CA LYS A 69 -20.36 -14.84 -22.61
C LYS A 69 -21.35 -14.85 -23.77
N ASP A 70 -20.91 -14.38 -24.92
CA ASP A 70 -21.59 -14.65 -26.19
C ASP A 70 -21.34 -16.10 -26.60
N LYS A 71 -22.30 -16.71 -27.31
CA LYS A 71 -22.25 -18.14 -27.71
C LYS A 71 -21.02 -18.49 -28.56
N ASP A 72 -20.40 -17.49 -29.19
CA ASP A 72 -19.24 -17.64 -30.07
C ASP A 72 -17.92 -17.21 -29.41
N GLN A 73 -17.93 -16.76 -28.14
CA GLN A 73 -16.71 -16.35 -27.44
C GLN A 73 -15.84 -17.54 -27.06
N LYS A 74 -14.54 -17.42 -27.31
CA LYS A 74 -13.53 -18.37 -26.84
C LYS A 74 -13.46 -18.32 -25.31
N ASP A 75 -13.24 -19.47 -24.70
CA ASP A 75 -13.12 -19.62 -23.25
C ASP A 75 -12.04 -18.67 -22.68
N GLY A 76 -12.40 -17.82 -21.71
CA GLY A 76 -11.48 -16.88 -21.06
C GLY A 76 -11.39 -15.48 -21.67
N THR A 77 -12.00 -15.25 -22.84
CA THR A 77 -12.12 -13.90 -23.41
C THR A 77 -13.05 -12.99 -22.61
N ASP A 78 -13.88 -13.60 -21.77
CA ASP A 78 -14.85 -12.93 -20.92
C ASP A 78 -14.22 -12.38 -19.64
N GLU A 79 -13.02 -12.81 -19.25
CA GLU A 79 -12.38 -12.43 -18.00
C GLU A 79 -11.42 -11.24 -18.18
N HIS A 80 -11.57 -10.24 -17.30
CA HIS A 80 -10.82 -9.00 -17.34
C HIS A 80 -10.23 -8.67 -15.98
N LEU A 81 -8.97 -8.22 -15.97
CA LEU A 81 -8.34 -7.59 -14.83
C LEU A 81 -8.43 -6.07 -14.99
N ILE A 82 -8.86 -5.37 -13.96
CA ILE A 82 -9.11 -3.93 -14.00
C ILE A 82 -8.28 -3.26 -12.93
N ILE A 83 -7.44 -2.31 -13.34
CA ILE A 83 -6.67 -1.47 -12.44
C ILE A 83 -7.39 -0.12 -12.38
N THR A 84 -7.72 0.32 -11.18
CA THR A 84 -8.18 1.68 -10.95
C THR A 84 -7.02 2.48 -10.38
N ASN A 85 -6.73 3.62 -10.99
CA ASN A 85 -5.90 4.63 -10.36
C ASN A 85 -6.75 5.87 -10.13
N HIS A 86 -7.27 6.02 -8.92
CA HIS A 86 -7.94 7.24 -8.46
C HIS A 86 -7.08 8.05 -7.48
N SER A 87 -5.78 7.73 -7.40
CA SER A 87 -4.84 8.53 -6.63
C SER A 87 -4.62 9.90 -7.28
N GLU A 88 -3.99 10.81 -6.54
CA GLU A 88 -3.75 12.20 -6.96
C GLU A 88 -2.97 12.34 -8.28
N GLY A 89 -2.25 11.30 -8.72
CA GLY A 89 -1.66 11.34 -10.05
C GLY A 89 -1.14 10.01 -10.57
N THR A 90 -0.25 10.12 -11.55
CA THR A 90 0.29 8.98 -12.29
C THR A 90 1.15 8.09 -11.40
N ILE A 91 0.79 6.80 -11.31
CA ILE A 91 1.63 5.78 -10.69
C ILE A 91 2.61 5.21 -11.70
N ARG A 92 3.74 4.67 -11.24
CA ARG A 92 4.85 4.20 -12.06
C ARG A 92 5.29 2.81 -11.63
N GLN A 93 6.07 2.13 -12.48
CA GLN A 93 6.67 0.82 -12.17
C GLN A 93 5.64 -0.21 -11.70
N VAL A 94 4.44 -0.16 -12.27
CA VAL A 94 3.33 -1.01 -11.86
C VAL A 94 3.63 -2.46 -12.22
N SER A 95 3.60 -3.32 -11.21
CA SER A 95 3.80 -4.76 -11.31
C SER A 95 2.62 -5.46 -10.65
N ILE A 96 2.01 -6.42 -11.33
CA ILE A 96 0.80 -7.09 -10.84
C ILE A 96 1.04 -8.58 -10.88
N LEU A 97 0.77 -9.20 -9.75
CA LEU A 97 0.83 -10.65 -9.58
C LEU A 97 -0.59 -11.20 -9.60
N VAL A 98 -0.82 -12.15 -10.50
CA VAL A 98 -2.11 -12.83 -10.63
C VAL A 98 -1.92 -14.33 -10.56
N HIS A 99 -2.97 -15.02 -10.12
CA HIS A 99 -3.18 -16.42 -10.46
C HIS A 99 -4.15 -16.46 -11.64
N TRP A 100 -3.79 -17.13 -12.73
CA TRP A 100 -4.72 -17.33 -13.84
C TRP A 100 -4.58 -18.73 -14.43
N ASP A 101 -5.59 -19.57 -14.27
CA ASP A 101 -5.59 -20.97 -14.72
C ASP A 101 -5.32 -21.12 -16.23
N LEU A 102 -5.76 -20.14 -17.03
CA LEU A 102 -5.55 -20.11 -18.48
C LEU A 102 -4.07 -19.92 -18.87
N LEU A 103 -3.24 -19.39 -17.98
CA LEU A 103 -1.81 -19.15 -18.23
C LEU A 103 -0.95 -20.40 -18.03
N LYS A 104 -1.50 -21.51 -17.50
CA LYS A 104 -0.75 -22.77 -17.29
C LYS A 104 -0.07 -23.30 -18.56
N ASN A 105 -0.72 -23.12 -19.71
CA ASN A 105 -0.21 -23.57 -21.01
C ASN A 105 0.34 -22.42 -21.87
N SER A 106 0.50 -21.22 -21.29
CA SER A 106 1.01 -20.06 -22.00
C SER A 106 2.55 -20.08 -22.11
N HIS A 107 3.10 -19.19 -22.92
CA HIS A 107 4.54 -18.97 -23.01
C HIS A 107 5.14 -18.23 -21.79
N LEU A 108 4.30 -17.75 -20.87
CA LEU A 108 4.75 -17.02 -19.70
C LEU A 108 5.30 -17.97 -18.66
N ARG A 109 6.45 -17.61 -18.09
CA ARG A 109 7.05 -18.39 -17.01
C ARG A 109 6.32 -18.11 -15.70
N PRO A 110 5.88 -19.14 -14.97
CA PRO A 110 5.29 -18.95 -13.65
C PRO A 110 6.36 -18.43 -12.68
N ILE A 111 5.93 -17.55 -11.78
CA ILE A 111 6.73 -17.05 -10.66
C ILE A 111 6.49 -17.98 -9.49
N SER A 112 7.55 -18.62 -9.01
CA SER A 112 7.50 -19.48 -7.83
C SER A 112 7.73 -18.63 -6.57
N LEU A 113 6.71 -18.53 -5.72
CA LEU A 113 6.86 -17.93 -4.39
C LEU A 113 7.36 -18.98 -3.39
N LYS A 114 8.15 -18.53 -2.42
CA LYS A 114 8.72 -19.41 -1.39
C LYS A 114 7.60 -20.13 -0.64
N ASN A 115 7.74 -21.44 -0.44
CA ASN A 115 6.78 -22.29 0.26
C ASN A 115 5.38 -22.35 -0.36
N ASN A 116 5.25 -22.09 -1.66
CA ASN A 116 3.96 -22.13 -2.33
C ASN A 116 3.98 -23.09 -3.53
N THR A 117 2.89 -23.82 -3.73
CA THR A 117 2.70 -24.77 -4.84
C THR A 117 1.87 -24.18 -5.99
N ILE A 118 1.36 -22.96 -5.80
CA ILE A 118 0.52 -22.26 -6.77
C ILE A 118 1.40 -21.59 -7.83
N ASN A 119 0.98 -21.65 -9.09
CA ASN A 119 1.61 -20.91 -10.18
C ASN A 119 1.08 -19.47 -10.18
N TYR A 120 1.97 -18.51 -10.00
CA TYR A 120 1.70 -17.09 -10.13
C TYR A 120 2.26 -16.56 -11.45
N TYR A 121 1.68 -15.49 -11.96
CA TYR A 121 2.11 -14.85 -13.19
C TYR A 121 2.18 -13.35 -12.99
N GLY A 122 3.26 -12.75 -13.49
CA GLY A 122 3.36 -11.30 -13.59
C GLY A 122 2.62 -10.82 -14.84
N VAL A 123 1.78 -9.79 -14.70
CA VAL A 123 1.13 -9.17 -15.85
C VAL A 123 2.19 -8.34 -16.61
N PRO A 124 2.50 -8.68 -17.88
CA PRO A 124 3.56 -8.03 -18.64
C PRO A 124 3.20 -6.61 -19.04
N GLY A 125 4.25 -5.76 -19.16
CA GLY A 125 4.30 -4.36 -19.62
C GLY A 125 3.69 -4.06 -21.01
N PHE A 126 3.60 -2.78 -21.40
CA PHE A 126 2.94 -2.36 -22.65
C PHE A 126 3.98 -2.45 -23.74
N GLY A 127 3.73 -3.32 -24.71
CA GLY A 127 4.72 -3.63 -25.74
C GLY A 127 5.77 -4.64 -25.25
N TYR A 128 6.40 -5.30 -26.22
CA TYR A 128 7.42 -6.34 -26.01
C TYR A 128 8.78 -5.79 -25.56
N HIS A 129 8.96 -4.47 -25.60
CA HIS A 129 10.22 -3.80 -25.34
C HIS A 129 9.96 -2.52 -24.53
N HIS A 130 10.56 -2.49 -23.33
CA HIS A 130 10.69 -1.36 -22.41
C HIS A 130 9.73 -1.31 -21.21
N ALA A 131 10.41 -1.47 -20.08
CA ALA A 131 10.13 -1.05 -18.72
C ALA A 131 9.40 0.31 -18.60
N TRP A 132 8.83 0.53 -17.42
CA TRP A 132 8.27 1.79 -16.91
C TRP A 132 6.83 2.09 -17.35
N ARG A 133 5.87 1.21 -17.02
CA ARG A 133 4.45 1.56 -17.15
C ARG A 133 4.06 2.62 -16.14
N THR A 134 3.88 3.83 -16.65
CA THR A 134 3.19 4.93 -16.00
C THR A 134 1.70 4.78 -16.24
N LEU A 135 0.89 4.66 -15.20
CA LEU A 135 -0.57 4.63 -15.30
C LEU A 135 -1.15 5.94 -14.78
N PRO A 136 -1.55 6.86 -15.68
CA PRO A 136 -2.38 8.01 -15.32
C PRO A 136 -3.62 7.65 -14.50
N THR A 137 -4.18 8.66 -13.85
CA THR A 137 -5.44 8.57 -13.11
C THR A 137 -6.59 8.20 -14.06
N ALA A 138 -6.95 6.93 -14.10
CA ALA A 138 -7.95 6.32 -14.97
C ALA A 138 -8.18 4.87 -14.57
N ASP A 139 -9.17 4.24 -15.20
CA ASP A 139 -9.33 2.79 -15.19
C ASP A 139 -8.61 2.17 -16.39
N TRP A 140 -7.97 1.03 -16.16
CA TRP A 140 -7.21 0.28 -17.15
C TRP A 140 -7.72 -1.14 -17.18
N VAL A 141 -8.14 -1.60 -18.35
CA VAL A 141 -8.66 -2.95 -18.55
C VAL A 141 -7.59 -3.80 -19.22
N ILE A 142 -7.41 -4.99 -18.68
CA ILE A 142 -6.47 -5.97 -19.16
C ILE A 142 -7.25 -7.23 -19.47
N SER A 143 -7.34 -7.56 -20.74
CA SER A 143 -7.92 -8.81 -21.21
C SER A 143 -6.82 -9.76 -21.63
N MET A 144 -7.18 -11.04 -21.71
CA MET A 144 -6.34 -12.05 -22.31
C MET A 144 -6.88 -12.37 -23.70
N ASP A 145 -6.03 -12.26 -24.71
CA ASP A 145 -6.27 -12.92 -25.99
C ASP A 145 -5.92 -14.41 -25.80
N PRO A 146 -6.88 -15.34 -26.00
CA PRO A 146 -6.66 -16.78 -25.93
C PRO A 146 -5.47 -17.25 -26.78
N ASP A 147 -5.13 -16.50 -27.83
CA ASP A 147 -4.10 -16.86 -28.79
C ASP A 147 -2.72 -16.22 -28.51
N LYS A 148 -2.44 -15.74 -27.26
CA LYS A 148 -1.10 -15.70 -26.58
C LYS A 148 -0.70 -14.39 -25.86
N ARG A 149 -1.54 -13.35 -25.73
CA ARG A 149 -1.07 -12.05 -25.20
C ARG A 149 -2.05 -11.38 -24.25
N PHE A 150 -1.50 -10.71 -23.23
CA PHE A 150 -2.23 -9.71 -22.47
C PHE A 150 -2.47 -8.49 -23.36
N VAL A 151 -3.71 -8.04 -23.43
CA VAL A 151 -4.12 -6.86 -24.18
C VAL A 151 -4.54 -5.79 -23.18
N TRP A 152 -3.96 -4.62 -23.33
CA TRP A 152 -4.23 -3.47 -22.46
C TRP A 152 -5.13 -2.49 -23.20
N SER A 153 -6.17 -2.04 -22.53
CA SER A 153 -6.99 -0.93 -23.01
C SER A 153 -6.24 0.39 -22.96
N LEU A 154 -6.76 1.37 -23.69
CA LEU A 154 -6.48 2.78 -23.42
C LEU A 154 -7.06 3.18 -22.06
N PRO A 155 -6.53 4.24 -21.41
CA PRO A 155 -7.12 4.77 -20.19
C PRO A 155 -8.58 5.14 -20.44
N THR A 156 -9.46 4.66 -19.58
CA THR A 156 -10.89 4.90 -19.69
C THR A 156 -11.44 5.43 -18.37
N ILE A 157 -12.51 6.22 -18.46
CA ILE A 157 -13.25 6.72 -17.32
C ILE A 157 -14.52 5.88 -17.29
N CYS A 158 -14.51 4.77 -16.53
CA CYS A 158 -15.64 3.85 -16.40
C CYS A 158 -16.07 3.13 -17.72
N PRO A 159 -15.48 1.97 -18.05
CA PRO A 159 -15.89 1.16 -19.20
C PRO A 159 -17.28 0.54 -19.01
N LYS A 160 -18.31 1.31 -19.41
CA LYS A 160 -19.74 1.00 -19.25
C LYS A 160 -20.18 -0.40 -19.68
N ASP A 161 -19.52 -0.99 -20.68
CA ASP A 161 -19.94 -2.25 -21.31
C ASP A 161 -19.20 -3.48 -20.76
N ILE A 162 -18.27 -3.32 -19.81
CA ILE A 162 -17.42 -4.41 -19.26
C ILE A 162 -17.88 -4.85 -17.87
N PHE A 163 -18.83 -4.12 -17.26
CA PHE A 163 -19.17 -4.23 -15.85
C PHE A 163 -20.54 -4.87 -15.64
N GLU A 164 -20.62 -6.20 -15.60
CA GLU A 164 -21.83 -6.83 -15.09
C GLU A 164 -21.81 -7.03 -13.57
N SER A 165 -20.64 -7.20 -12.96
CA SER A 165 -20.47 -7.15 -11.51
C SER A 165 -18.98 -7.25 -11.16
N PRO A 166 -18.42 -6.37 -10.30
CA PRO A 166 -17.12 -6.65 -9.72
C PRO A 166 -17.26 -7.91 -8.86
N ARG A 167 -16.49 -8.95 -9.17
CA ARG A 167 -16.68 -10.32 -8.65
C ARG A 167 -16.39 -10.53 -7.17
N PHE A 168 -16.26 -9.46 -6.38
CA PHE A 168 -15.92 -9.53 -4.96
C PHE A 168 -16.81 -10.51 -4.14
N LEU A 169 -17.96 -10.95 -4.65
CA LEU A 169 -18.96 -11.68 -3.84
C LEU A 169 -19.78 -12.79 -4.56
N ASP A 170 -19.36 -13.37 -5.68
CA ASP A 170 -20.09 -14.52 -6.26
C ASP A 170 -19.77 -15.84 -5.53
N LYS A 171 -20.12 -15.90 -4.24
CA LYS A 171 -20.25 -17.16 -3.49
C LYS A 171 -21.48 -17.91 -4.02
N GLY A 172 -21.32 -18.58 -5.16
CA GLY A 172 -22.41 -19.36 -5.75
C GLY A 172 -22.33 -19.62 -7.24
N ASP A 173 -21.28 -19.17 -7.94
CA ASP A 173 -21.12 -19.53 -9.35
C ASP A 173 -20.96 -21.06 -9.48
N PRO A 174 -21.91 -21.76 -10.14
CA PRO A 174 -21.86 -23.22 -10.30
C PRO A 174 -20.67 -23.71 -11.13
N GLN A 175 -19.91 -22.82 -11.79
CA GLN A 175 -18.63 -23.15 -12.42
C GLN A 175 -17.44 -23.16 -11.45
N GLY A 176 -17.64 -22.74 -10.20
CA GLY A 176 -16.86 -23.16 -9.04
C GLY A 176 -15.39 -22.77 -8.94
N ARG A 177 -14.80 -22.03 -9.89
CA ARG A 177 -13.45 -21.45 -9.76
C ARG A 177 -13.36 -20.12 -10.51
N CYS A 178 -13.05 -19.03 -9.80
CA CYS A 178 -12.45 -17.88 -10.46
C CYS A 178 -11.13 -18.35 -11.06
N ARG A 179 -11.07 -18.45 -12.39
CA ARG A 179 -9.85 -18.87 -13.09
C ARG A 179 -8.78 -17.80 -12.97
N LEU A 180 -9.17 -16.52 -12.90
CA LEU A 180 -8.34 -15.35 -12.65
C LEU A 180 -8.52 -14.88 -11.20
N ALA A 181 -7.42 -14.60 -10.52
CA ALA A 181 -7.39 -13.93 -9.22
C ALA A 181 -6.24 -12.90 -9.15
N ALA A 182 -6.52 -11.67 -8.74
CA ALA A 182 -5.51 -10.69 -8.36
C ALA A 182 -4.90 -11.08 -7.00
N VAL A 183 -3.57 -11.15 -6.92
CA VAL A 183 -2.86 -11.53 -5.68
C VAL A 183 -2.17 -10.33 -5.07
N ALA A 184 -1.46 -9.56 -5.90
CA ALA A 184 -0.78 -8.36 -5.45
C ALA A 184 -0.63 -7.32 -6.56
N ILE A 185 -0.56 -6.04 -6.19
CA ILE A 185 -0.08 -4.95 -7.05
C ILE A 185 1.00 -4.18 -6.31
N LYS A 186 2.13 -3.95 -6.98
CA LYS A 186 3.23 -3.10 -6.54
C LYS A 186 3.35 -1.91 -7.47
N PHE A 187 3.47 -0.71 -6.91
CA PHE A 187 3.55 0.53 -7.70
C PHE A 187 4.32 1.62 -6.96
N THR A 188 4.84 2.57 -7.72
CA THR A 188 5.49 3.78 -7.21
C THR A 188 4.54 4.95 -7.39
N ASP A 189 4.23 5.67 -6.31
CA ASP A 189 3.32 6.82 -6.35
C ASP A 189 4.00 8.10 -6.92
N VAL A 190 3.24 9.19 -6.93
CA VAL A 190 3.73 10.50 -7.42
C VAL A 190 4.86 11.07 -6.56
N TYR A 191 4.89 10.72 -5.27
CA TYR A 191 5.89 11.17 -4.30
C TYR A 191 7.14 10.27 -4.26
N GLY A 192 7.14 9.18 -5.03
CA GLY A 192 8.25 8.23 -5.10
C GLY A 192 8.21 7.15 -4.03
N ASN A 193 7.10 7.02 -3.28
CA ASN A 193 6.91 5.90 -2.36
C ASN A 193 6.58 4.64 -3.15
N ILE A 194 7.12 3.50 -2.72
CA ILE A 194 6.79 2.19 -3.28
C ILE A 194 5.79 1.53 -2.37
N TRP A 195 4.62 1.22 -2.91
CA TRP A 195 3.52 0.55 -2.24
C TRP A 195 3.32 -0.84 -2.82
N GLU A 196 2.92 -1.79 -1.97
CA GLU A 196 2.42 -3.09 -2.38
C GLU A 196 1.08 -3.35 -1.69
N ARG A 197 0.05 -3.60 -2.49
CA ARG A 197 -1.24 -4.07 -1.98
C ARG A 197 -1.34 -5.57 -2.21
N LEU A 198 -1.70 -6.28 -1.15
CA LEU A 198 -2.00 -7.70 -1.16
C LEU A 198 -3.51 -7.88 -1.07
N PHE A 199 -4.08 -8.67 -1.97
CA PHE A 199 -5.52 -8.88 -2.05
C PHE A 199 -5.96 -10.09 -1.26
N GLU A 200 -7.14 -10.02 -0.66
CA GLU A 200 -7.76 -11.16 -0.03
C GLU A 200 -8.16 -12.18 -1.11
N SER A 201 -7.51 -13.34 -1.10
CA SER A 201 -7.69 -14.38 -2.10
C SER A 201 -7.25 -15.74 -1.54
N GLU A 202 -7.84 -16.83 -2.04
CA GLU A 202 -7.37 -18.19 -1.73
C GLU A 202 -5.93 -18.44 -2.22
N TYR A 203 -5.47 -17.61 -3.17
CA TYR A 203 -4.12 -17.68 -3.72
C TYR A 203 -3.12 -16.79 -2.98
N LEU A 204 -3.52 -16.05 -1.94
CA LEU A 204 -2.58 -15.29 -1.13
C LEU A 204 -1.65 -16.25 -0.36
N PRO A 205 -0.31 -16.06 -0.38
CA PRO A 205 0.61 -16.87 0.42
C PRO A 205 0.25 -16.86 1.90
N LYS A 206 0.24 -18.04 2.54
CA LYS A 206 -0.22 -18.22 3.94
C LYS A 206 0.58 -17.44 4.98
N ASP A 207 1.78 -17.02 4.65
CA ASP A 207 2.68 -16.23 5.49
C ASP A 207 2.47 -14.71 5.33
N HIS A 208 1.52 -14.29 4.49
CA HIS A 208 1.20 -12.89 4.24
C HIS A 208 -0.26 -12.59 4.58
N THR A 209 -0.54 -11.32 4.87
CA THR A 209 -1.88 -10.82 5.20
C THR A 209 -2.28 -9.81 4.15
N ALA A 210 -3.54 -9.84 3.72
CA ALA A 210 -4.08 -8.88 2.78
C ALA A 210 -4.13 -7.49 3.43
N ASP A 211 -3.36 -6.54 2.88
CA ASP A 211 -3.34 -5.14 3.30
C ASP A 211 -2.56 -4.30 2.28
N LEU A 212 -2.47 -3.00 2.51
CA LEU A 212 -1.62 -2.06 1.79
C LEU A 212 -0.35 -1.77 2.61
N HIS A 213 0.80 -2.12 2.04
CA HIS A 213 2.10 -1.98 2.68
C HIS A 213 2.94 -0.91 1.99
N LEU A 214 3.49 0.01 2.78
CA LEU A 214 4.56 0.88 2.33
C LEU A 214 5.86 0.08 2.34
N LEU A 215 6.51 -0.11 1.20
CA LEU A 215 7.77 -0.86 1.11
C LEU A 215 8.99 0.07 1.18
N TYR A 216 8.85 1.28 0.63
CA TYR A 216 9.92 2.27 0.60
C TYR A 216 9.33 3.68 0.52
N SER A 217 9.99 4.62 1.19
CA SER A 217 9.75 6.05 1.03
C SER A 217 11.07 6.82 0.94
N PRO A 218 11.19 7.81 0.05
CA PRO A 218 12.31 8.74 0.05
C PRO A 218 12.24 9.75 1.20
N ASP A 219 11.09 9.88 1.88
CA ASP A 219 10.95 10.73 3.06
C ASP A 219 11.35 9.96 4.32
N ASN A 220 12.45 10.38 4.96
CA ASN A 220 12.99 9.75 6.17
C ASN A 220 11.98 9.70 7.32
N ARG A 221 10.97 10.57 7.33
CA ARG A 221 9.91 10.55 8.36
C ARG A 221 8.99 9.34 8.22
N LEU A 222 8.97 8.70 7.06
CA LEU A 222 8.12 7.55 6.77
C LEU A 222 8.85 6.20 6.86
N THR A 223 10.17 6.22 7.12
CA THR A 223 10.99 5.00 7.17
C THR A 223 10.51 4.00 8.21
N ASP A 224 10.02 4.46 9.36
CA ASP A 224 9.50 3.60 10.43
C ASP A 224 8.21 2.84 10.03
N PHE A 225 7.50 3.31 9.00
CA PHE A 225 6.30 2.65 8.47
C PHE A 225 6.62 1.68 7.32
N CYS A 226 7.87 1.65 6.84
CA CYS A 226 8.27 0.81 5.72
C CYS A 226 8.40 -0.67 6.14
N GLN A 227 7.81 -1.56 5.36
CA GLN A 227 7.92 -3.01 5.54
C GLN A 227 9.03 -3.60 4.65
N PRO A 228 9.91 -4.45 5.19
CA PRO A 228 11.11 -4.90 4.48
C PRO A 228 10.87 -6.05 3.49
N LYS A 229 9.65 -6.58 3.37
CA LYS A 229 9.35 -7.77 2.57
C LYS A 229 8.25 -7.49 1.56
N SER A 230 8.60 -7.67 0.29
CA SER A 230 7.67 -7.63 -0.85
C SER A 230 7.41 -9.06 -1.34
N ILE A 231 6.17 -9.35 -1.74
CA ILE A 231 5.85 -10.59 -2.45
C ILE A 231 6.31 -10.53 -3.90
N ILE A 232 6.21 -9.36 -4.52
CA ILE A 232 6.66 -9.12 -5.89
C ILE A 232 8.16 -8.78 -5.87
N ALA A 233 8.98 -9.77 -6.24
CA ALA A 233 10.43 -9.59 -6.41
C ALA A 233 10.75 -8.43 -7.38
N GLU A 234 11.86 -7.73 -7.11
CA GLU A 234 12.39 -6.65 -7.98
C GLU A 234 12.79 -7.13 -9.38
#